data_AF-A0A941UIU0-F1
#
_entry.id   AF-A0A941UIU0-F1
#
_cell.length_a   1.000
_cell.length_b   1.000
_cell.length_c   1.000
_cell.angle_alpha   90.00
_cell.angle_beta   90.00
_cell.angle_gamma   90.00
#
_symmetry.space_group_name_H-M   'P 1'
#
loop_
_entity.id
_entity.type
_entity.pdbx_description
1 polymer ?
#
loop_
_entity_poly.entity_id
_entity_poly.type
_entity_poly.pdbx_seq_one_letter_code
_entity_poly.pdbx_strand_id
1 'polypeptide(L)' 'QSTWVGEEVMSSLKELDKVAYVRFASVYRQFKDINELMNEVKTLFEHK' A
#
# COMPACT_ATOMS: atom_id res chain seq x y z
N GLN A 1 -10.62 -14.48 8.65
CA GLN A 1 -10.55 -15.16 7.34
C GLN A 1 -11.02 -14.17 6.26
N SER A 2 -10.09 -13.49 5.59
CA SER A 2 -10.20 -12.76 4.29
C SER A 2 -8.96 -11.87 4.06
N THR A 3 -7.76 -12.36 4.39
CA THR A 3 -6.50 -11.62 4.15
C THR A 3 -5.94 -11.87 2.74
N TRP A 4 -6.19 -13.07 2.20
CA TRP A 4 -5.68 -13.47 0.89
C TRP A 4 -6.08 -12.51 -0.24
N VAL A 5 -7.36 -12.13 -0.35
CA VAL A 5 -7.82 -11.21 -1.40
C VAL A 5 -7.16 -9.83 -1.27
N GLY A 6 -7.00 -9.33 -0.05
CA GLY A 6 -6.36 -8.03 0.18
C GLY A 6 -4.86 -8.05 -0.15
N GLU A 7 -4.19 -9.17 0.11
CA GLU A 7 -2.79 -9.40 -0.25
C GLU A 7 -2.59 -9.47 -1.78
N GLU A 8 -3.45 -10.20 -2.49
CA GLU A 8 -3.39 -10.30 -3.96
C GLU A 8 -3.67 -8.94 -4.64
N VAL A 9 -4.65 -8.19 -4.13
CA VAL A 9 -4.94 -6.83 -4.64
C VAL A 9 -3.78 -5.88 -4.35
N MET A 10 -3.19 -5.93 -3.15
CA MET A 10 -2.00 -5.15 -2.82
C MET A 10 -0.82 -5.43 -3.75
N SER A 11 -0.53 -6.70 -4.02
CA SER A 11 0.55 -7.12 -4.92
C SER A 11 0.33 -6.55 -6.33
N SER A 12 -0.88 -6.74 -6.86
CA SER A 12 -1.25 -6.28 -8.20
C SER A 12 -1.19 -4.75 -8.34
N LEU A 13 -1.70 -4.01 -7.34
CA LEU A 13 -1.70 -2.54 -7.36
C LEU A 13 -0.31 -1.94 -7.24
N LYS A 14 0.61 -2.59 -6.53
CA LYS A 14 1.99 -2.10 -6.34
C LYS A 14 2.71 -1.90 -7.68
N GLU A 15 2.44 -2.79 -8.63
CA GLU A 15 3.02 -2.74 -9.98
C GLU A 15 2.19 -1.89 -10.95
N LEU A 16 0.86 -1.97 -10.84
CA LEU A 16 -0.05 -1.31 -11.78
C LEU A 16 -0.19 0.20 -11.55
N ASP A 17 -0.44 0.61 -10.30
CA ASP A 17 -0.72 2.01 -9.95
C ASP A 17 -0.33 2.30 -8.50
N LYS A 18 0.75 3.06 -8.34
CA LYS A 18 1.28 3.46 -7.03
C LYS A 18 0.30 4.30 -6.20
N VAL A 19 -0.54 5.14 -6.82
CA VAL A 19 -1.52 5.97 -6.12
C VAL A 19 -2.68 5.11 -5.60
N ALA A 20 -3.17 4.16 -6.41
CA ALA A 20 -4.18 3.21 -6.00
C ALA A 20 -3.67 2.26 -4.90
N TYR A 21 -2.42 1.80 -4.98
CA TYR A 21 -1.76 1.01 -3.93
C TYR A 21 -1.81 1.74 -2.57
N VAL A 22 -1.38 3.01 -2.53
CA VAL A 22 -1.33 3.79 -1.27
C VAL A 22 -2.73 4.00 -0.68
N ARG A 23 -3.74 4.26 -1.52
CA ARG A 23 -5.15 4.41 -1.08
C ARG A 23 -5.74 3.11 -0.55
N PHE A 24 -5.41 1.98 -1.18
CA PHE A 24 -5.88 0.69 -0.72
C PHE A 24 -5.18 0.27 0.57
N ALA A 25 -3.86 0.41 0.63
CA ALA A 25 -3.06 0.09 1.80
C ALA A 25 -3.47 0.91 3.03
N SER A 26 -3.88 2.18 2.85
CA SER A 26 -4.29 3.02 3.97
C SER A 26 -5.53 2.52 4.71
N VAL A 27 -6.45 1.88 4.00
CA VAL A 27 -7.65 1.25 4.60
C VAL A 27 -7.35 -0.19 5.03
N TYR A 28 -6.66 -0.96 4.18
CA TYR A 28 -6.41 -2.39 4.41
C TYR A 28 -5.46 -2.66 5.59
N ARG A 29 -4.39 -1.87 5.75
CA ARG A 29 -3.43 -2.02 6.85
C ARG A 29 -3.77 -1.19 8.09
N GLN A 30 -4.79 -0.33 8.03
CA GLN A 30 -5.15 0.62 9.09
C GLN A 30 -3.90 1.24 9.74
N PHE A 31 -3.12 1.99 8.96
CA PHE A 31 -1.94 2.66 9.50
C PHE A 31 -2.37 3.54 10.68
N LYS A 32 -1.74 3.32 11.82
CA LYS A 32 -2.05 4.07 13.05
C LYS A 32 -1.41 5.46 13.03
N ASP A 33 -0.36 5.64 12.24
CA ASP A 33 0.40 6.88 12.11
C ASP A 33 0.61 7.26 10.63
N ILE A 34 0.42 8.54 10.33
CA ILE A 34 0.71 9.15 9.03
C ILE A 34 2.20 9.05 8.65
N ASN A 35 3.10 8.97 9.63
CA ASN A 35 4.52 8.76 9.40
C ASN A 35 4.81 7.38 8.80
N GLU A 36 4.10 6.33 9.21
CA GLU A 36 4.21 4.98 8.63
C GLU A 36 3.79 4.98 7.16
N LEU A 37 2.69 5.68 6.86
CA LEU A 37 2.22 5.86 5.49
C LEU A 37 3.24 6.60 4.64
N MET A 38 3.83 7.69 5.15
CA MET A 38 4.80 8.47 4.38
C MET A 38 6.10 7.72 4.15
N ASN A 39 6.53 6.87 5.08
CA ASN A 39 7.70 6.02 4.87
C ASN A 39 7.45 4.99 3.75
N GLU A 40 6.28 4.34 3.73
CA GLU A 40 5.89 3.42 2.66
C GLU A 40 5.77 4.14 1.29
N VAL A 41 5.26 5.37 1.28
CA VAL A 41 5.23 6.20 0.07
C VAL A 41 6.66 6.47 -0.41
N LYS A 42 7.56 6.93 0.47
CA LYS A 42 8.96 7.22 0.10
C LYS A 42 9.64 6.00 -0.50
N THR A 43 9.52 4.82 0.11
CA THR A 43 10.14 3.59 -0.42
C THR A 43 9.63 3.23 -1.83
N LEU A 44 8.34 3.46 -2.13
CA LEU A 44 7.78 3.22 -3.46
C LEU A 44 8.28 4.19 -4.54
N PHE A 45 8.65 5.42 -4.16
CA PHE A 45 9.05 6.48 -5.09
C PHE A 45 10.57 6.68 -5.18
N GLU A 46 11.34 6.25 -4.18
CA GLU A 46 12.82 6.27 -4.17
C GLU A 46 13.43 5.15 -5.02
N HIS A 47 12.71 4.04 -5.23
CA HIS A 47 13.07 3.05 -6.24
C HIS A 47 12.58 3.51 -7.63
N LYS A 48 13.40 4.34 -8.27
CA LYS A 48 13.40 4.58 -9.72
C LYS A 48 14.66 4.01 -10.35
#